data_AF-A0A372GAN0-F1
#
_entry.id   AF-A0A372GAN0-F1
#
_cell.length_a   1.000
_cell.length_b   1.000
_cell.length_c   1.000
_cell.angle_alpha   90.00
_cell.angle_beta   90.00
_cell.angle_gamma   90.00
#
_symmetry.space_group_name_H-M   'P 1'
#
loop_
_entity.id
_entity.type
_entity.pdbx_description
1 polymer ?
#
loop_
_entity_poly.entity_id
_entity_poly.type
_entity_poly.pdbx_seq_one_letter_code
_entity_poly.pdbx_strand_id
1 'polypeptide(L)'
;MEGQRGKLLGPDEAGRFRERWHEVQAGFVDDPSASVREADDLASDAVEALGRVLTAQRRTLAEGLEQGNGADTERLRQTLRDYRELLNRVIDA
;
A
#
# COMPACT_ATOMS: atom_id res chain seq x y z
N MET A 1 12.99 -0.21 15.88
CA MET A 1 12.30 0.61 14.86
C MET A 1 11.58 -0.33 13.88
N GLU A 2 10.57 -1.08 14.32
CA GLU A 2 9.84 -2.06 13.49
C GLU A 2 8.56 -1.51 12.85
N GLY A 3 8.09 -0.32 13.28
CA GLY A 3 6.84 0.28 12.81
C GLY A 3 6.87 0.90 11.40
N GLN A 4 8.01 0.91 10.70
CA GLN A 4 8.13 1.43 9.33
C GLN A 4 8.02 0.33 8.26
N ARG A 5 8.29 -0.94 8.61
CA ARG A 5 8.34 -2.07 7.67
C ARG A 5 6.98 -2.67 7.33
N GLY A 6 5.89 -2.25 7.99
CA GLY A 6 4.54 -2.79 7.78
C GLY A 6 3.57 -1.89 7.03
N LYS A 7 3.95 -0.65 6.67
CA LYS A 7 3.02 0.29 6.04
C LYS A 7 3.08 0.21 4.51
N LEU A 8 1.92 0.01 3.89
CA LEU A 8 1.78 -0.04 2.43
C LEU A 8 1.87 1.35 1.78
N LEU A 9 1.37 2.39 2.45
CA LEU A 9 1.50 3.77 2.00
C LEU A 9 2.64 4.50 2.73
N GLY A 10 3.30 5.41 2.01
CA GLY A 10 4.29 6.31 2.60
C GLY A 10 3.66 7.24 3.65
N PRO A 11 4.43 7.74 4.62
CA PRO A 11 3.91 8.54 5.74
C PRO A 11 3.20 9.82 5.26
N ASP A 12 3.71 10.47 4.22
CA ASP A 12 3.12 11.70 3.68
C ASP A 12 1.79 11.43 2.97
N GLU A 13 1.71 10.35 2.19
CA GLU A 13 0.49 9.96 1.49
C GLU A 13 -0.58 9.48 2.47
N ALA A 14 -0.21 8.65 3.44
CA ALA A 14 -1.09 8.28 4.54
C ALA A 14 -1.51 9.49 5.40
N GLY A 15 -0.68 10.54 5.47
CA GLY A 15 -1.02 11.81 6.12
C GLY A 15 -2.15 12.54 5.38
N ARG A 16 -2.02 12.69 4.06
CA ARG A 16 -3.04 13.34 3.22
C ARG A 16 -4.40 12.64 3.27
N PHE A 17 -4.42 11.30 3.23
CA PHE A 17 -5.67 10.54 3.36
C PHE A 17 -6.34 10.75 4.73
N ARG A 18 -5.54 10.82 5.81
CA ARG A 18 -6.06 11.09 7.16
C ARG A 18 -6.62 12.50 7.30
N GLU A 19 -5.96 13.49 6.70
CA GLU A 19 -6.44 14.87 6.69
C GLU A 19 -7.79 15.00 5.97
N ARG A 20 -7.89 14.49 4.73
CA ARG A 20 -9.16 14.46 3.99
C ARG A 20 -10.26 13.70 4.72
N TRP A 21 -9.91 12.59 5.38
CA TRP A 21 -10.87 11.84 6.19
C TRP A 21 -11.44 12.67 7.34
N HIS A 22 -10.60 13.48 8.01
CA HIS A 22 -11.08 14.38 9.06
C HIS A 22 -12.07 15.42 8.53
N GLU A 23 -11.85 15.95 7.32
CA GLU A 23 -12.77 16.89 6.67
C GLU A 23 -14.13 16.23 6.37
N VAL A 24 -14.12 15.02 5.81
CA VAL A 24 -15.33 14.23 5.55
C VAL A 24 -16.12 13.97 6.84
N GLN A 25 -15.43 13.62 7.93
CA GLN A 25 -16.07 13.41 9.23
C GLN A 25 -16.68 14.68 9.79
N ALA A 26 -16.01 15.83 9.63
CA ALA A 26 -16.52 17.12 10.08
C ALA A 26 -17.77 17.54 9.31
N GLY A 27 -17.81 17.31 7.99
CA GLY A 27 -18.95 17.62 7.13
C GLY A 27 -20.19 16.75 7.36
N PHE A 28 -20.04 15.58 8.00
CA PHE A 28 -21.15 14.64 8.19
C PHE A 28 -22.30 15.21 9.01
N VAL A 29 -22.03 16.12 9.95
CA VAL A 29 -23.06 16.75 10.77
C VAL A 29 -23.97 17.66 9.93
N ASP A 30 -23.42 18.28 8.88
CA ASP A 30 -24.13 19.24 8.03
C ASP A 30 -24.82 18.55 6.85
N ASP A 31 -24.11 17.64 6.16
CA ASP A 31 -24.67 16.84 5.06
C ASP A 31 -24.14 15.40 5.10
N PRO A 32 -24.90 14.48 5.76
CA PRO A 32 -24.53 13.07 5.81
C PRO A 32 -24.44 12.40 4.44
N SER A 33 -25.28 12.81 3.47
CA SER A 33 -25.32 12.16 2.16
C SER A 33 -24.15 12.57 1.28
N ALA A 34 -23.75 13.85 1.31
CA ALA A 34 -22.54 14.31 0.65
C ALA A 34 -21.30 13.66 1.26
N SER A 35 -21.20 13.66 2.59
CA SER A 35 -20.04 13.11 3.31
C SER A 35 -19.81 11.62 3.02
N VAL A 36 -20.87 10.83 2.89
CA VAL A 36 -20.73 9.41 2.50
C VAL A 36 -20.24 9.24 1.07
N ARG A 37 -20.63 10.12 0.13
CA ARG A 37 -20.09 10.10 -1.24
C ARG A 37 -18.62 10.48 -1.27
N GLU A 38 -18.24 11.52 -0.52
CA GLU A 38 -16.84 11.94 -0.40
C GLU A 38 -15.98 10.87 0.27
N ALA A 39 -16.53 10.13 1.24
CA ALA A 39 -15.86 8.98 1.84
C ALA A 39 -15.60 7.86 0.81
N ASP A 40 -16.56 7.59 -0.07
CA ASP A 40 -16.42 6.59 -1.14
C ASP A 40 -15.32 7.01 -2.14
N ASP A 41 -15.34 8.27 -2.58
CA ASP A 41 -14.30 8.82 -3.45
C ASP A 41 -12.92 8.76 -2.79
N LEU A 42 -12.82 9.11 -1.50
CA LEU A 42 -11.57 9.03 -0.73
C LEU A 42 -11.06 7.59 -0.60
N ALA A 43 -11.96 6.63 -0.39
CA ALA A 43 -11.61 5.22 -0.33
C ALA A 43 -11.12 4.69 -1.68
N SER A 44 -11.77 5.09 -2.78
CA SER A 44 -11.35 4.78 -4.15
C SER A 44 -9.92 5.29 -4.41
N ASP A 45 -9.65 6.56 -4.10
CA ASP A 45 -8.32 7.17 -4.23
C ASP A 45 -7.24 6.39 -3.44
N ALA A 46 -7.59 5.94 -2.22
CA ALA A 46 -6.68 5.18 -1.36
C ALA A 46 -6.39 3.79 -1.93
N VAL A 47 -7.40 3.09 -2.45
CA VAL A 47 -7.24 1.78 -3.11
C VAL A 47 -6.37 1.91 -4.35
N GLU A 48 -6.56 2.94 -5.17
CA GLU A 48 -5.71 3.18 -6.33
C GLU A 48 -4.26 3.46 -5.94
N ALA A 49 -4.03 4.28 -4.91
CA ALA A 49 -2.70 4.57 -4.39
C ALA A 49 -1.99 3.30 -3.91
N LEU A 50 -2.69 2.46 -3.13
CA LEU A 50 -2.19 1.16 -2.70
C LEU A 50 -1.86 0.26 -3.90
N GLY A 51 -2.74 0.19 -4.89
CA GLY A 51 -2.53 -0.60 -6.11
C GLY A 51 -1.26 -0.19 -6.87
N ARG A 52 -0.99 1.12 -6.98
CA ARG A 52 0.24 1.64 -7.61
C ARG A 52 1.49 1.19 -6.85
N VAL A 53 1.50 1.32 -5.52
CA VAL A 53 2.64 0.90 -4.70
C VAL A 53 2.89 -0.60 -4.80
N LEU A 54 1.85 -1.42 -4.68
CA LEU A 54 1.96 -2.87 -4.78
C LEU A 54 2.46 -3.32 -6.15
N THR A 55 1.97 -2.69 -7.22
CA THR A 55 2.42 -2.98 -8.58
C THR A 55 3.90 -2.66 -8.76
N ALA A 56 4.37 -1.52 -8.24
CA ALA A 56 5.78 -1.12 -8.30
C ALA A 56 6.69 -2.08 -7.51
N GLN A 57 6.28 -2.48 -6.30
CA GLN A 57 7.03 -3.44 -5.48
C GLN A 57 7.11 -4.81 -6.15
N ARG A 58 5.99 -5.34 -6.65
CA ARG A 58 5.95 -6.62 -7.39
C ARG A 58 6.88 -6.59 -8.61
N ARG A 59 6.88 -5.48 -9.36
CA ARG A 59 7.74 -5.30 -10.52
C ARG A 59 9.23 -5.34 -10.14
N THR A 60 9.61 -4.65 -9.08
CA THR A 60 11.00 -4.65 -8.56
C THR A 60 11.46 -6.07 -8.20
N LEU A 61 10.59 -6.85 -7.55
CA LEU A 61 10.89 -8.25 -7.21
C LEU A 61 11.03 -9.15 -8.45
N ALA A 62 10.18 -8.95 -9.45
CA ALA A 62 10.22 -9.71 -10.71
C ALA A 62 11.51 -9.42 -11.50
N GLU A 63 11.91 -8.15 -11.61
CA GLU A 63 13.16 -7.75 -12.27
C GLU A 63 14.39 -8.33 -11.55
N GLY A 64 14.37 -8.40 -10.21
CA GLY A 64 15.43 -9.02 -9.41
C GLY A 64 15.58 -10.53 -9.62
N LEU A 65 14.47 -11.22 -9.93
CA LEU A 65 14.43 -12.64 -10.28
C LEU A 65 15.02 -12.89 -11.67
N GLU A 66 14.63 -12.09 -12.68
CA GLU A 66 15.12 -12.24 -14.06
C GLU A 66 16.64 -12.02 -14.17
N GLN A 67 17.22 -11.16 -13.34
CA GLN A 67 18.67 -10.90 -13.29
C GLN A 67 19.47 -11.99 -12.56
N GLY A 68 18.81 -12.82 -11.75
CA GLY A 68 19.41 -13.93 -11.03
C GLY A 68 19.51 -15.15 -11.95
N ASN A 69 20.51 -15.19 -12.82
CA ASN A 69 20.70 -16.24 -13.83
C ASN A 69 20.93 -17.64 -13.22
N GLY A 70 19.86 -18.32 -12.81
CA GLY A 70 19.70 -19.78 -12.57
C GLY A 70 20.60 -20.50 -11.55
N ALA A 71 21.77 -19.95 -11.19
CA ALA A 71 22.82 -20.66 -10.46
C ALA A 71 22.92 -20.29 -8.97
N ASP A 72 22.27 -19.19 -8.55
CA ASP A 72 22.36 -18.70 -7.18
C ASP A 72 21.07 -19.01 -6.40
N THR A 73 21.04 -20.19 -5.78
CA THR A 73 19.93 -20.66 -4.96
C THR A 73 19.70 -19.80 -3.72
N GLU A 74 20.72 -19.08 -3.23
CA GLU A 74 20.57 -18.14 -2.13
C GLU A 74 19.82 -16.89 -2.58
N ARG A 75 20.11 -16.39 -3.79
CA ARG A 75 19.35 -15.28 -4.38
C ARG A 75 17.87 -15.64 -4.57
N LEU A 76 17.57 -16.86 -5.05
CA LEU A 76 16.19 -17.34 -5.16
C LEU A 76 15.48 -17.41 -3.80
N ARG A 77 16.19 -17.88 -2.76
CA ARG A 77 15.66 -17.91 -1.39
C ARG A 77 15.36 -16.50 -0.87
N GLN A 78 16.22 -15.52 -1.13
CA GLN A 78 15.98 -14.14 -0.73
C GLN A 78 14.78 -13.56 -1.45
N THR A 79 14.69 -13.71 -2.78
CA THR A 79 13.52 -13.26 -3.56
C THR A 79 12.21 -13.84 -3.01
N LEU A 80 12.18 -15.14 -2.67
CA LEU A 80 11.00 -15.77 -2.08
C LEU A 80 10.64 -15.19 -0.70
N ARG A 81 11.64 -14.86 0.12
CA ARG A 81 11.42 -14.18 1.41
C ARG A 81 10.80 -12.79 1.20
N ASP A 82 11.29 -12.04 0.23
CA ASP A 82 10.80 -10.70 -0.08
C ASP A 82 9.34 -10.74 -0.59
N TYR A 83 8.99 -11.73 -1.42
CA TYR A 83 7.59 -11.98 -1.80
C TYR A 83 6.71 -12.33 -0.60
N ARG A 84 7.18 -13.17 0.33
CA ARG A 84 6.44 -13.49 1.56
C ARG A 84 6.18 -12.24 2.41
N GLU A 85 7.18 -11.38 2.56
CA GLU A 85 7.03 -10.11 3.29
C GLU A 85 6.08 -9.14 2.60
N LEU A 86 6.08 -9.09 1.25
CA LEU A 86 5.08 -8.33 0.51
C LEU A 86 3.66 -8.86 0.76
N LEU A 87 3.46 -10.18 0.65
CA LEU A 87 2.16 -10.80 0.85
C LEU A 87 1.64 -10.63 2.28
N ASN A 88 2.48 -10.85 3.29
CA ASN A 88 2.11 -10.63 4.68
C ASN A 88 1.67 -9.18 4.91
N ARG A 89 2.38 -8.20 4.34
CA ARG A 89 1.97 -6.79 4.42
C ARG A 89 0.63 -6.48 3.74
N VAL A 90 0.24 -7.24 2.73
CA VAL A 90 -1.07 -7.08 2.06
C VAL A 90 -2.19 -7.76 2.85
N ILE A 91 -1.90 -8.92 3.45
CA ILE A 91 -2.87 -9.72 4.19
C ILE A 91 -3.13 -9.16 5.60
N ASP A 92 -2.08 -8.67 6.26
CA ASP A 92 -2.11 -8.14 7.62
C ASP A 92 -2.29 -6.61 7.66
N ALA A 93 -2.68 -6.01 6.52
CA ALA A 93 -2.86 -4.57 6.34
C ALA A 93 -3.99 -3.97 7.18
#